data_AF-R5M8U1-F1
#
_entry.id   AF-R5M8U1-F1
#
_cell.length_a   1.000
_cell.length_b   1.000
_cell.length_c   1.000
_cell.angle_alpha   90.00
_cell.angle_beta   90.00
_cell.angle_gamma   90.00
#
_symmetry.space_group_name_H-M   'P 1'
#
loop_
_entity.id
_entity.type
_entity.pdbx_description
1 polymer ?
#
loop_
_entity_poly.entity_id
_entity_poly.type
_entity_poly.pdbx_seq_one_letter_code
_entity_poly.pdbx_strand_id
1 'polypeptide(L)'
;MKKHEFIKFEKRYEKFQKNNLPTPFFDDERQTFEYVYYSNHIFNKNSQKYPEVNPVLTDALADIAYTGLYYSFNCKEILNTDDGEEITIEHNHAHLFDEVVRFLYDFPESFSISKEDEKFYSEQELHYLRRVQKYLLFIGLKDIDDTKKIPVSRYRNKNQEKYANLRIYRFNNFYIEQVLKKKKDFMIFGWFPTHDKTVLIEKQALVSDMEDNIRLLIKFTNEEIKLYKEIKDVYQNKEFKDDEKVIIAHFKILKKF
;
A
#
# COMPACT_ATOMS: atom_id res chain seq x y z
N MET A 1 -25.49 21.04 1.81
CA MET A 1 -25.38 21.61 3.18
C MET A 1 -26.51 22.62 3.40
N LYS A 2 -27.16 22.62 4.57
CA LYS A 2 -28.24 23.58 4.90
C LYS A 2 -27.65 24.96 5.25
N LYS A 3 -28.41 26.05 5.08
CA LYS A 3 -27.93 27.43 5.31
C LYS A 3 -27.31 27.66 6.70
N HIS A 4 -27.89 27.10 7.76
CA HIS A 4 -27.37 27.25 9.12
C HIS A 4 -26.08 26.45 9.37
N GLU A 5 -25.89 25.33 8.67
CA GLU A 5 -24.64 24.56 8.70
C GLU A 5 -23.53 25.34 8.00
N PHE A 6 -23.85 26.01 6.88
CA PHE A 6 -22.91 26.87 6.16
C PHE A 6 -22.41 28.05 7.01
N ILE A 7 -23.30 28.74 7.74
CA ILE A 7 -22.89 29.84 8.63
C ILE A 7 -21.97 29.36 9.76
N LYS A 8 -22.27 28.19 10.36
CA LYS A 8 -21.41 27.59 11.38
C LYS A 8 -20.04 27.19 10.82
N PHE A 9 -20.03 26.67 9.59
CA PHE A 9 -18.82 26.33 8.86
C PHE A 9 -17.95 27.58 8.61
N GLU A 10 -18.49 28.65 8.05
CA GLU A 10 -17.72 29.89 7.80
C GLU A 10 -17.13 30.46 9.09
N LYS A 11 -17.94 30.58 10.15
CA LYS A 11 -17.50 31.12 11.45
C LYS A 11 -16.31 30.37 12.06
N ARG A 12 -16.22 29.06 11.84
CA ARG A 12 -15.10 28.24 12.33
C ARG A 12 -13.76 28.67 11.71
N TYR A 13 -13.79 29.07 10.44
CA TYR A 13 -12.59 29.33 9.64
C TYR A 13 -12.30 30.83 9.42
N GLU A 14 -13.15 31.74 9.91
CA GLU A 14 -12.95 33.20 9.81
C GLU A 14 -11.55 33.68 10.21
N LYS A 15 -10.93 33.02 11.20
CA LYS A 15 -9.57 33.33 11.67
C LYS A 15 -8.48 33.17 10.59
N PHE A 16 -8.76 32.48 9.49
CA PHE A 16 -7.84 32.22 8.38
C PHE A 16 -8.04 33.15 7.18
N GLN A 17 -8.97 34.11 7.21
CA GLN A 17 -9.29 35.00 6.07
C GLN A 17 -8.10 35.78 5.49
N LYS A 18 -7.08 36.04 6.31
CA LYS A 18 -5.86 36.76 5.89
C LYS A 18 -4.75 35.85 5.38
N ASN A 19 -4.94 34.54 5.42
CA ASN A 19 -3.92 33.58 5.04
C ASN A 19 -4.05 33.26 3.55
N ASN A 20 -2.95 33.48 2.83
CA ASN A 20 -2.86 33.22 1.38
C ASN A 20 -2.25 31.85 1.06
N LEU A 21 -1.95 31.05 2.09
CA LEU A 21 -1.41 29.69 1.98
C LEU A 21 -2.21 28.74 2.87
N PRO A 22 -2.23 27.42 2.55
CA PRO A 22 -2.92 26.43 3.34
C PRO A 22 -2.30 26.38 4.73
N THR A 23 -3.10 26.72 5.73
CA THR A 23 -2.67 26.83 7.11
C THR A 23 -3.07 25.56 7.85
N PRO A 24 -2.12 24.84 8.47
CA PRO A 24 -2.45 23.66 9.25
C PRO A 24 -3.30 24.04 10.46
N PHE A 25 -4.38 23.31 10.67
CA PHE A 25 -5.34 23.52 11.73
C PHE A 25 -5.83 22.18 12.28
N PHE A 26 -5.74 22.00 13.59
CA PHE A 26 -6.38 20.89 14.29
C PHE A 26 -7.70 21.38 14.88
N ASP A 27 -8.81 20.78 14.45
CA ASP A 27 -10.13 21.01 15.01
C ASP A 27 -10.33 20.09 16.21
N ASP A 28 -10.19 20.63 17.43
CA ASP A 28 -10.34 19.87 18.68
C ASP A 28 -11.73 19.26 18.86
N GLU A 29 -12.80 19.87 18.32
CA GLU A 29 -14.15 19.34 18.46
C GLU A 29 -14.36 18.11 17.56
N ARG A 30 -13.80 18.16 16.34
CA ARG A 30 -13.93 17.10 15.33
C ARG A 30 -12.80 16.09 15.37
N GLN A 31 -11.71 16.39 16.08
CA GLN A 31 -10.47 15.62 16.08
C GLN A 31 -9.94 15.42 14.65
N THR A 32 -10.00 16.47 13.83
CA THR A 32 -9.53 16.46 12.43
C THR A 32 -8.35 17.41 12.25
N PHE A 33 -7.36 16.97 11.45
CA PHE A 33 -6.29 17.84 10.98
C PHE A 33 -6.58 18.29 9.56
N GLU A 34 -6.53 19.60 9.32
CA GLU A 34 -7.01 20.24 8.11
C GLU A 34 -6.01 21.31 7.65
N TYR A 35 -5.99 21.58 6.35
CA TYR A 35 -5.28 22.69 5.74
C TYR A 35 -6.31 23.69 5.23
N VAL A 36 -6.32 24.87 5.83
CA VAL A 36 -7.35 25.89 5.58
C VAL A 36 -6.75 27.10 4.90
N TYR A 37 -7.35 27.53 3.81
CA TYR A 37 -7.01 28.79 3.14
C TYR A 37 -8.26 29.43 2.55
N TYR A 38 -8.16 30.70 2.14
CA TYR A 38 -9.27 31.38 1.48
C TYR A 38 -8.97 31.56 -0.01
N SER A 39 -9.79 30.94 -0.86
CA SER A 39 -9.69 31.02 -2.32
C SER A 39 -10.82 31.88 -2.89
N ASN A 40 -10.58 32.49 -4.06
CA ASN A 40 -11.69 32.95 -4.89
C ASN A 40 -12.22 31.72 -5.62
N HIS A 41 -13.46 31.33 -5.36
CA HIS A 41 -14.04 30.17 -6.03
C HIS A 41 -14.04 30.41 -7.55
N ILE A 42 -13.36 29.55 -8.32
CA ILE A 42 -13.14 29.72 -9.78
C ILE A 42 -14.47 29.89 -10.55
N PHE A 43 -15.57 29.38 -10.00
CA PHE A 43 -16.91 29.41 -10.62
C PHE A 43 -17.83 30.51 -10.09
N ASN A 44 -17.38 31.35 -9.14
CA ASN A 44 -18.22 32.40 -8.55
C ASN A 44 -17.83 33.79 -9.07
N LYS A 45 -18.73 34.42 -9.84
CA LYS A 45 -18.51 35.73 -10.48
C LYS A 45 -18.35 36.90 -9.50
N ASN A 46 -18.63 36.72 -8.22
CA ASN A 46 -18.74 37.81 -7.24
C ASN A 46 -17.44 38.12 -6.46
N SER A 47 -16.29 37.56 -6.84
CA SER A 47 -14.98 37.81 -6.19
C SER A 47 -14.92 37.57 -4.68
N GLN A 48 -15.93 36.90 -4.11
CA GLN A 48 -16.00 36.61 -2.69
C GLN A 48 -15.09 35.42 -2.38
N LYS A 49 -14.20 35.62 -1.41
CA LYS A 49 -13.34 34.54 -0.90
C LYS A 49 -14.14 33.61 0.02
N TYR A 50 -13.92 32.31 -0.12
CA TYR A 50 -14.50 31.28 0.74
C TYR A 50 -13.39 30.42 1.35
N PRO A 51 -13.61 29.86 2.56
CA PRO A 51 -12.67 28.94 3.15
C PRO A 51 -12.69 27.61 2.39
N GLU A 52 -11.52 27.23 1.87
CA GLU A 52 -11.22 25.89 1.38
C GLU A 52 -10.60 25.09 2.53
N VAL A 53 -11.09 23.87 2.74
CA VAL A 53 -10.70 23.02 3.86
C VAL A 53 -10.32 21.66 3.31
N ASN A 54 -9.03 21.39 3.26
CA ASN A 54 -8.49 20.17 2.69
C ASN A 54 -7.87 19.28 3.77
N PRO A 55 -8.13 17.96 3.78
CA PRO A 55 -7.52 17.05 4.76
C PRO A 55 -6.05 16.75 4.43
N VAL A 56 -5.59 17.03 3.21
CA VAL A 56 -4.24 16.72 2.73
C VAL A 56 -3.57 17.95 2.13
N LEU A 57 -2.28 18.13 2.41
CA LEU A 57 -1.52 19.31 1.99
C LEU A 57 -1.33 19.38 0.47
N THR A 58 -1.16 18.24 -0.19
CA THR A 58 -0.96 18.17 -1.64
C THR A 58 -2.15 18.75 -2.38
N ASP A 59 -3.38 18.42 -1.97
CA ASP A 59 -4.61 18.98 -2.55
C ASP A 59 -4.73 20.47 -2.23
N ALA A 60 -4.46 20.84 -0.98
CA ALA A 60 -4.54 22.23 -0.56
C ALA A 60 -3.56 23.15 -1.33
N LEU A 61 -2.39 22.62 -1.71
CA LEU A 61 -1.41 23.32 -2.53
C LEU A 61 -1.72 23.22 -4.03
N ALA A 62 -2.36 22.16 -4.48
CA ALA A 62 -2.69 21.94 -5.89
C ALA A 62 -3.52 23.09 -6.47
N ASP A 63 -4.53 23.52 -5.72
CA ASP A 63 -5.39 24.64 -6.07
C ASP A 63 -4.63 25.96 -6.20
N ILE A 64 -3.62 26.18 -5.34
CA ILE A 64 -2.82 27.41 -5.32
C ILE A 64 -1.77 27.39 -6.43
N ALA A 65 -1.12 26.24 -6.62
CA ALA A 65 -0.07 26.06 -7.62
C ALA A 65 -0.63 25.82 -9.03
N TYR A 66 -1.95 25.69 -9.17
CA TYR A 66 -2.64 25.36 -10.41
C TYR A 66 -2.05 24.12 -11.10
N THR A 67 -1.77 23.10 -10.29
CA THR A 67 -1.18 21.83 -10.71
C THR A 67 -1.66 20.74 -9.76
N GLY A 68 -1.72 19.50 -10.20
CA GLY A 68 -2.20 18.40 -9.36
C GLY A 68 -1.63 17.07 -9.82
N LEU A 69 -1.69 16.09 -8.93
CA LEU A 69 -1.42 14.71 -9.30
C LEU A 69 -2.66 14.17 -10.03
N TYR A 70 -2.41 13.28 -10.99
CA TYR A 70 -3.44 12.60 -11.74
C TYR A 70 -3.04 11.15 -11.84
N TYR A 71 -3.76 10.29 -11.13
CA TYR A 71 -3.53 8.85 -11.14
C TYR A 71 -4.71 8.16 -11.79
N SER A 72 -4.45 7.46 -12.89
CA SER A 72 -5.47 6.83 -13.71
C SER A 72 -5.50 5.32 -13.48
N PHE A 73 -6.68 4.73 -13.31
CA PHE A 73 -6.85 3.30 -13.06
C PHE A 73 -8.25 2.83 -13.48
N ASN A 74 -8.47 1.53 -13.53
CA ASN A 74 -9.79 0.95 -13.74
C ASN A 74 -10.18 0.12 -12.52
N CYS A 75 -11.47 0.13 -12.16
CA CYS A 75 -12.02 -0.74 -11.13
C CYS A 75 -13.51 -0.97 -11.37
N LYS A 76 -14.09 -1.92 -10.62
CA LYS A 76 -15.54 -2.15 -10.61
C LYS A 76 -16.26 -0.88 -10.16
N GLU A 77 -17.29 -0.49 -10.91
CA GLU A 77 -18.26 0.52 -10.54
C GLU A 77 -19.68 -0.08 -10.60
N ILE A 78 -20.56 0.40 -9.72
CA ILE A 78 -21.97 -0.02 -9.66
C ILE A 78 -22.80 1.20 -10.00
N LEU A 79 -23.43 1.17 -11.17
CA LEU A 79 -24.28 2.21 -11.69
C LEU A 79 -25.74 1.85 -11.44
N ASN A 80 -26.50 2.80 -10.87
CA ASN A 80 -27.95 2.67 -10.79
C ASN A 80 -28.55 3.22 -12.08
N THR A 81 -29.07 2.32 -12.93
CA THR A 81 -29.78 2.69 -14.16
C THR A 81 -31.29 2.53 -13.95
N ASP A 82 -32.08 3.06 -14.90
CA ASP A 82 -33.54 2.92 -14.87
C ASP A 82 -33.99 1.43 -14.98
N ASP A 83 -33.13 0.56 -15.52
CA ASP A 83 -33.37 -0.88 -15.70
C ASP A 83 -32.78 -1.75 -14.57
N GLY A 84 -32.13 -1.14 -13.57
CA GLY A 84 -31.53 -1.83 -12.42
C GLY A 84 -30.06 -1.46 -12.19
N GLU A 85 -29.38 -2.24 -11.34
CA GLU A 85 -27.95 -2.11 -11.08
C GLU A 85 -27.14 -2.71 -12.23
N GLU A 86 -26.27 -1.91 -12.85
CA GLU A 86 -25.29 -2.36 -13.82
C GLU A 86 -23.90 -2.34 -13.19
N ILE A 87 -23.17 -3.45 -13.33
CA ILE A 87 -21.79 -3.59 -12.86
C ILE A 87 -20.87 -3.51 -14.07
N THR A 88 -20.06 -2.46 -14.13
CA THR A 88 -19.05 -2.26 -15.19
C THR A 88 -17.66 -2.08 -14.61
N ILE A 89 -16.63 -2.27 -15.46
CA ILE A 89 -15.26 -1.85 -15.14
C ILE A 89 -15.06 -0.49 -15.78
N GLU A 90 -15.02 0.55 -14.96
CA GLU A 90 -14.93 1.92 -15.43
C GLU A 90 -13.55 2.51 -15.23
N HIS A 91 -13.22 3.43 -16.12
CA HIS A 91 -12.01 4.23 -16.05
C HIS A 91 -12.19 5.35 -15.02
N ASN A 92 -11.34 5.33 -14.00
CA ASN A 92 -11.37 6.22 -12.86
C ASN A 92 -10.04 6.97 -12.71
N HIS A 93 -10.08 8.02 -11.88
CA HIS A 93 -8.86 8.72 -11.49
C HIS A 93 -8.92 9.22 -10.05
N ALA A 94 -7.73 9.49 -9.51
CA ALA A 94 -7.54 10.06 -8.19
C ALA A 94 -6.48 11.17 -8.24
N HIS A 95 -6.53 12.05 -7.24
CA HIS A 95 -5.57 13.13 -7.06
C HIS A 95 -4.51 12.81 -5.98
N LEU A 96 -4.60 11.64 -5.36
CA LEU A 96 -3.68 11.14 -4.35
C LEU A 96 -3.38 9.67 -4.57
N PHE A 97 -2.12 9.27 -4.38
CA PHE A 97 -1.74 7.85 -4.46
C PHE A 97 -2.47 7.01 -3.40
N ASP A 98 -2.70 7.55 -2.20
CA ASP A 98 -3.40 6.84 -1.13
C ASP A 98 -4.85 6.49 -1.51
N GLU A 99 -5.50 7.33 -2.32
CA GLU A 99 -6.83 7.01 -2.87
C GLU A 99 -6.76 5.84 -3.86
N VAL A 100 -5.75 5.79 -4.73
CA VAL A 100 -5.52 4.64 -5.62
C VAL A 100 -5.32 3.36 -4.81
N VAL A 101 -4.56 3.43 -3.71
CA VAL A 101 -4.35 2.30 -2.80
C VAL A 101 -5.67 1.88 -2.13
N ARG A 102 -6.53 2.82 -1.75
CA ARG A 102 -7.87 2.53 -1.25
C ARG A 102 -8.72 1.81 -2.29
N PHE A 103 -8.75 2.29 -3.53
CA PHE A 103 -9.48 1.62 -4.62
C PHE A 103 -8.94 0.21 -4.90
N LEU A 104 -7.62 0.03 -4.89
CA LEU A 104 -7.01 -1.30 -4.98
C LEU A 104 -7.43 -2.21 -3.81
N TYR A 105 -7.49 -1.67 -2.59
CA TYR A 105 -7.94 -2.44 -1.42
C TYR A 105 -9.41 -2.82 -1.53
N ASP A 106 -10.26 -1.91 -1.97
CA ASP A 106 -11.71 -2.11 -2.10
C ASP A 106 -12.06 -3.03 -3.27
N PHE A 107 -11.29 -2.98 -4.35
CA PHE A 107 -11.58 -3.69 -5.60
C PHE A 107 -10.37 -4.47 -6.13
N PRO A 108 -9.72 -5.34 -5.34
CA PRO A 108 -8.46 -5.97 -5.75
C PRO A 108 -8.57 -6.91 -6.95
N GLU A 109 -9.76 -7.45 -7.25
CA GLU A 109 -9.99 -8.35 -8.39
C GLU A 109 -10.18 -7.58 -9.70
N SER A 110 -10.91 -6.45 -9.66
CA SER A 110 -11.15 -5.62 -10.83
C SER A 110 -10.14 -4.49 -11.04
N PHE A 111 -9.37 -4.15 -10.01
CA PHE A 111 -8.37 -3.09 -10.08
C PHE A 111 -7.32 -3.40 -11.15
N SER A 112 -7.09 -2.45 -12.04
CA SER A 112 -6.02 -2.54 -13.03
C SER A 112 -5.53 -1.15 -13.45
N ILE A 113 -4.31 -1.10 -13.93
CA ILE A 113 -3.75 0.09 -14.59
C ILE A 113 -3.43 -0.33 -16.02
N SER A 114 -3.97 0.41 -16.99
CA SER A 114 -3.70 0.15 -18.40
C SER A 114 -2.23 0.47 -18.72
N LYS A 115 -1.70 -0.09 -19.82
CA LYS A 115 -0.31 0.19 -20.18
C LYS A 115 -0.09 1.67 -20.50
N GLU A 116 -1.11 2.32 -21.03
CA GLU A 116 -1.15 3.73 -21.39
C GLU A 116 -1.16 4.63 -20.15
N ASP A 117 -1.74 4.16 -19.04
CA ASP A 117 -1.85 4.88 -17.77
C ASP A 117 -0.64 4.72 -16.85
N GLU A 118 0.23 3.72 -17.07
CA GLU A 118 1.45 3.54 -16.28
C GLU A 118 2.34 4.81 -16.25
N LYS A 119 2.25 5.66 -17.28
CA LYS A 119 2.98 6.94 -17.36
C LYS A 119 2.66 7.93 -16.23
N PHE A 120 1.53 7.75 -15.55
CA PHE A 120 1.09 8.58 -14.43
C PHE A 120 1.68 8.13 -13.09
N TYR A 121 2.45 7.04 -13.09
CA TYR A 121 3.02 6.44 -11.89
C TYR A 121 4.54 6.35 -12.01
N SER A 122 5.22 6.45 -10.87
CA SER A 122 6.61 6.03 -10.75
C SER A 122 6.72 4.49 -10.77
N GLU A 123 7.91 3.98 -11.10
CA GLU A 123 8.20 2.54 -11.05
C GLU A 123 7.97 1.96 -9.64
N GLN A 124 8.23 2.75 -8.59
CA GLN A 124 8.05 2.32 -7.20
C GLN A 124 6.57 2.18 -6.84
N GLU A 125 5.72 3.11 -7.28
CA GLU A 125 4.26 3.06 -7.08
C GLU A 125 3.65 1.85 -7.82
N LEU A 126 4.04 1.61 -9.08
CA LEU A 126 3.59 0.44 -9.84
C LEU A 126 4.02 -0.87 -9.15
N HIS A 127 5.26 -0.93 -8.66
CA HIS A 127 5.75 -2.09 -7.92
C HIS A 127 4.96 -2.32 -6.63
N TYR A 128 4.67 -1.25 -5.89
CA TYR A 128 3.87 -1.27 -4.68
C TYR A 128 2.46 -1.80 -4.95
N LEU A 129 1.73 -1.21 -5.90
CA LEU A 129 0.34 -1.57 -6.21
C LEU A 129 0.24 -3.03 -6.63
N ARG A 130 1.12 -3.49 -7.54
CA ARG A 130 1.17 -4.89 -7.96
C ARG A 130 1.39 -5.85 -6.78
N ARG A 131 2.34 -5.53 -5.90
CA ARG A 131 2.68 -6.38 -4.77
C ARG A 131 1.55 -6.44 -3.75
N VAL A 132 0.91 -5.31 -3.48
CA VAL A 132 -0.27 -5.24 -2.60
C VAL A 132 -1.41 -6.05 -3.20
N GLN A 133 -1.75 -5.85 -4.48
CA GLN A 133 -2.80 -6.59 -5.17
C GLN A 133 -2.60 -8.10 -5.06
N LYS A 134 -1.40 -8.60 -5.37
CA LYS A 134 -1.08 -10.04 -5.28
C LYS A 134 -1.25 -10.58 -3.87
N TYR A 135 -0.86 -9.81 -2.85
CA TYR A 135 -1.09 -10.21 -1.47
C TYR A 135 -2.57 -10.25 -1.10
N LEU A 136 -3.35 -9.22 -1.47
CA LEU A 136 -4.79 -9.15 -1.21
C LEU A 136 -5.52 -10.35 -1.86
N LEU A 137 -5.19 -10.65 -3.11
CA LEU A 137 -5.73 -11.81 -3.82
C LEU A 137 -5.29 -13.15 -3.18
N PHE A 138 -4.05 -13.25 -2.72
CA PHE A 138 -3.54 -14.45 -2.04
C PHE A 138 -4.27 -14.75 -0.72
N ILE A 139 -4.62 -13.72 0.06
CA ILE A 139 -5.45 -13.88 1.26
C ILE A 139 -6.94 -14.02 0.92
N GLY A 140 -7.29 -14.09 -0.38
CA GLY A 140 -8.65 -14.28 -0.86
C GLY A 140 -9.56 -13.07 -0.63
N LEU A 141 -9.00 -11.85 -0.59
CA LEU A 141 -9.80 -10.64 -0.56
C LEU A 141 -10.55 -10.50 -1.89
N LYS A 142 -11.82 -10.14 -1.80
CA LYS A 142 -12.75 -9.98 -2.91
C LYS A 142 -13.16 -8.52 -3.04
N ASP A 143 -13.58 -8.13 -4.23
CA ASP A 143 -14.19 -6.80 -4.45
C ASP A 143 -15.35 -6.56 -3.48
N ILE A 144 -15.54 -5.30 -3.08
CA ILE A 144 -16.73 -4.92 -2.30
C ILE A 144 -17.99 -5.16 -3.14
N ASP A 145 -19.01 -5.68 -2.48
CA ASP A 145 -20.31 -5.98 -3.10
C ASP A 145 -21.18 -4.73 -3.27
N ASP A 146 -22.33 -4.95 -3.89
CA ASP A 146 -23.20 -3.91 -4.40
C ASP A 146 -23.90 -3.10 -3.28
N THR A 147 -23.80 -3.56 -2.03
CA THR A 147 -24.39 -2.88 -0.87
C THR A 147 -23.62 -1.64 -0.41
N LYS A 148 -22.44 -1.36 -0.99
CA LYS A 148 -21.49 -0.31 -0.57
C LYS A 148 -21.11 -0.38 0.92
N LYS A 149 -21.37 -1.51 1.58
CA LYS A 149 -20.97 -1.77 2.96
C LYS A 149 -19.71 -2.62 2.94
N ILE A 150 -18.73 -2.23 3.75
CA ILE A 150 -17.51 -3.03 3.94
C ILE A 150 -17.93 -4.35 4.60
N PRO A 151 -17.77 -5.51 3.94
CA PRO A 151 -18.26 -6.77 4.49
C PRO A 151 -17.41 -7.19 5.69
N VAL A 152 -18.05 -7.78 6.70
CA VAL A 152 -17.41 -8.18 7.97
C VAL A 152 -16.24 -9.16 7.73
N SER A 153 -16.29 -9.91 6.64
CA SER A 153 -15.22 -10.82 6.21
C SER A 153 -13.88 -10.12 5.99
N ARG A 154 -13.85 -8.81 5.70
CA ARG A 154 -12.60 -8.03 5.58
C ARG A 154 -11.90 -7.85 6.92
N TYR A 155 -12.65 -7.68 8.01
CA TYR A 155 -12.10 -7.58 9.37
C TYR A 155 -11.77 -8.95 9.97
N ARG A 156 -12.46 -10.01 9.53
CA ARG A 156 -12.34 -11.39 10.05
C ARG A 156 -11.91 -12.36 8.96
N ASN A 157 -10.89 -11.99 8.19
CA ASN A 157 -10.41 -12.82 7.09
C ASN A 157 -9.59 -14.00 7.64
N LYS A 158 -10.20 -15.18 7.68
CA LYS A 158 -9.56 -16.43 8.15
C LYS A 158 -8.31 -16.82 7.35
N ASN A 159 -8.19 -16.42 6.08
CA ASN A 159 -6.97 -16.67 5.31
C ASN A 159 -5.85 -15.71 5.69
N GLN A 160 -6.18 -14.45 5.97
CA GLN A 160 -5.22 -13.51 6.54
C GLN A 160 -4.76 -13.98 7.92
N GLU A 161 -5.66 -14.47 8.78
CA GLU A 161 -5.35 -14.96 10.12
C GLU A 161 -4.30 -16.08 10.10
N LYS A 162 -4.40 -17.02 9.14
CA LYS A 162 -3.42 -18.11 8.95
C LYS A 162 -1.99 -17.60 8.70
N TYR A 163 -1.85 -16.41 8.13
CA TYR A 163 -0.57 -15.82 7.75
C TYR A 163 -0.29 -14.51 8.47
N ALA A 164 -1.03 -14.22 9.56
CA ALA A 164 -0.87 -13.00 10.32
C ALA A 164 0.55 -12.92 10.88
N ASN A 165 1.14 -11.72 10.81
CA ASN A 165 2.50 -11.41 11.28
C ASN A 165 3.63 -12.15 10.56
N LEU A 166 3.35 -12.92 9.51
CA LEU A 166 4.40 -13.55 8.72
C LEU A 166 5.07 -12.52 7.82
N ARG A 167 6.41 -12.49 7.84
CA ARG A 167 7.18 -11.73 6.85
C ARG A 167 7.10 -12.40 5.48
N ILE A 168 7.09 -11.58 4.43
CA ILE A 168 7.16 -12.04 3.05
C ILE A 168 8.54 -11.71 2.49
N TYR A 169 9.36 -12.73 2.28
CA TYR A 169 10.67 -12.59 1.66
C TYR A 169 10.57 -12.80 0.15
N ARG A 170 11.24 -11.95 -0.63
CA ARG A 170 11.27 -12.07 -2.08
C ARG A 170 12.55 -12.77 -2.52
N PHE A 171 12.41 -13.84 -3.27
CA PHE A 171 13.54 -14.60 -3.81
C PHE A 171 13.63 -14.41 -5.32
N ASN A 172 14.85 -14.47 -5.84
CA ASN A 172 15.03 -14.63 -7.28
C ASN A 172 14.51 -16.01 -7.74
N ASN A 173 14.02 -16.07 -8.98
CA ASN A 173 13.38 -17.29 -9.50
C ASN A 173 14.35 -18.48 -9.51
N PHE A 174 15.63 -18.24 -9.81
CA PHE A 174 16.66 -19.27 -9.77
C PHE A 174 16.80 -19.91 -8.37
N TYR A 175 16.76 -19.09 -7.32
CA TYR A 175 16.88 -19.53 -5.93
C TYR A 175 15.66 -20.34 -5.51
N ILE A 176 14.46 -19.89 -5.86
CA ILE A 176 13.22 -20.65 -5.63
C ILE A 176 13.32 -22.03 -6.27
N GLU A 177 13.81 -22.13 -7.51
CA GLU A 177 14.02 -23.41 -8.18
C GLU A 177 15.00 -24.33 -7.44
N GLN A 178 16.11 -23.79 -6.91
CA GLN A 178 17.03 -24.58 -6.09
C GLN A 178 16.39 -25.07 -4.79
N VAL A 179 15.58 -24.22 -4.14
CA VAL A 179 14.83 -24.57 -2.93
C VAL A 179 13.81 -25.66 -3.21
N LEU A 180 13.04 -25.54 -4.29
CA LEU A 180 12.07 -26.53 -4.73
C LEU A 180 12.71 -27.90 -5.05
N LYS A 181 13.92 -27.88 -5.61
CA LYS A 181 14.76 -29.06 -5.89
C LYS A 181 15.50 -29.60 -4.66
N LYS A 182 15.28 -29.01 -3.48
CA LYS A 182 15.96 -29.35 -2.21
C LYS A 182 17.49 -29.24 -2.28
N LYS A 183 17.99 -28.37 -3.16
CA LYS A 183 19.43 -28.08 -3.29
C LYS A 183 19.88 -26.94 -2.38
N LYS A 184 18.94 -26.11 -1.93
CA LYS A 184 19.16 -25.03 -0.97
C LYS A 184 18.02 -25.00 0.04
N ASP A 185 18.33 -24.72 1.29
CA ASP A 185 17.39 -24.73 2.40
C ASP A 185 17.67 -23.62 3.41
N PHE A 186 18.36 -22.55 3.01
CA PHE A 186 18.75 -21.47 3.92
C PHE A 186 18.48 -20.09 3.35
N MET A 187 18.52 -19.08 4.21
CA MET A 187 18.54 -17.66 3.87
C MET A 187 19.74 -17.02 4.52
N ILE A 188 20.25 -15.95 3.90
CA ILE A 188 21.34 -15.16 4.48
C ILE A 188 20.81 -13.78 4.86
N PHE A 189 21.15 -13.36 6.07
CA PHE A 189 20.88 -12.03 6.60
C PHE A 189 22.18 -11.38 7.06
N GLY A 190 22.24 -10.05 6.99
CA GLY A 190 23.33 -9.31 7.62
C GLY A 190 23.29 -9.52 9.14
N TRP A 191 24.46 -9.75 9.74
CA TRP A 191 24.56 -9.85 11.19
C TRP A 191 24.57 -8.45 11.82
N PHE A 192 23.92 -8.30 12.97
CA PHE A 192 23.93 -7.07 13.75
C PHE A 192 24.23 -7.38 15.23
N PRO A 193 24.88 -6.46 15.98
CA PRO A 193 25.30 -6.74 17.35
C PRO A 193 24.18 -7.12 18.33
N THR A 194 22.96 -6.66 18.07
CA THR A 194 21.77 -6.96 18.89
C THR A 194 21.02 -8.21 18.44
N HIS A 195 21.59 -9.02 17.52
CA HIS A 195 20.95 -10.22 17.02
C HIS A 195 20.90 -11.33 18.08
N ASP A 196 19.70 -11.79 18.36
CA ASP A 196 19.43 -12.94 19.21
C ASP A 196 19.01 -14.12 18.32
N LYS A 197 19.74 -15.24 18.43
CA LYS A 197 19.52 -16.45 17.61
C LYS A 197 18.10 -17.02 17.77
N THR A 198 17.44 -16.75 18.90
CA THR A 198 16.06 -17.21 19.12
C THR A 198 15.03 -16.42 18.28
N VAL A 199 15.43 -15.29 17.68
CA VAL A 199 14.54 -14.38 16.95
C VAL A 199 14.00 -15.00 15.68
N LEU A 200 14.72 -15.91 15.02
CA LEU A 200 14.28 -16.51 13.76
C LEU A 200 13.79 -17.95 13.92
N ILE A 201 14.40 -18.72 14.82
CA ILE A 201 14.10 -20.13 15.01
C ILE A 201 12.61 -20.31 15.36
N GLU A 202 11.99 -21.32 14.75
CA GLU A 202 10.57 -21.63 14.86
C GLU A 202 9.60 -20.63 14.21
N LYS A 203 10.07 -19.46 13.75
CA LYS A 203 9.23 -18.52 13.00
C LYS A 203 8.94 -19.03 11.61
N GLN A 204 7.74 -18.71 11.15
CA GLN A 204 7.31 -18.96 9.77
C GLN A 204 7.48 -17.71 8.93
N ALA A 205 7.62 -17.91 7.62
CA ALA A 205 7.62 -16.83 6.65
C ALA A 205 7.02 -17.29 5.33
N LEU A 206 6.48 -16.34 4.59
CA LEU A 206 6.09 -16.54 3.20
C LEU A 206 7.28 -16.18 2.30
N VAL A 207 7.36 -16.85 1.15
CA VAL A 207 8.34 -16.55 0.11
C VAL A 207 7.60 -16.22 -1.18
N SER A 208 7.91 -15.07 -1.78
CA SER A 208 7.43 -14.68 -3.09
C SER A 208 8.54 -14.74 -4.14
N ASP A 209 8.13 -14.91 -5.40
CA ASP A 209 9.04 -14.80 -6.56
C ASP A 209 9.28 -13.36 -6.99
N MET A 210 10.06 -13.16 -8.07
CA MET A 210 10.35 -11.83 -8.59
C MET A 210 9.14 -11.13 -9.22
N GLU A 211 8.04 -11.85 -9.42
CA GLU A 211 6.79 -11.25 -9.85
C GLU A 211 5.86 -10.97 -8.66
N ASP A 212 6.31 -11.20 -7.43
CA ASP A 212 5.56 -11.06 -6.18
C ASP A 212 4.43 -12.10 -6.00
N ASN A 213 4.45 -13.22 -6.76
CA ASN A 213 3.57 -14.34 -6.48
C ASN A 213 4.08 -15.09 -5.24
N ILE A 214 3.20 -15.35 -4.27
CA ILE A 214 3.57 -16.12 -3.08
C ILE A 214 3.65 -17.60 -3.46
N ARG A 215 4.83 -18.21 -3.27
CA ARG A 215 5.15 -19.57 -3.73
C ARG A 215 5.32 -20.57 -2.59
N LEU A 216 5.84 -20.14 -1.44
CA LEU A 216 6.17 -21.04 -0.34
C LEU A 216 5.74 -20.46 1.01
N LEU A 217 5.38 -21.37 1.92
CA LEU A 217 5.42 -21.16 3.36
C LEU A 217 6.61 -21.95 3.91
N ILE A 218 7.50 -21.29 4.63
CA ILE A 218 8.69 -21.89 5.24
C ILE A 218 8.66 -21.72 6.76
N LYS A 219 9.42 -22.57 7.45
CA LYS A 219 9.70 -22.44 8.89
C LYS A 219 11.21 -22.51 9.11
N PHE A 220 11.78 -21.51 9.77
CA PHE A 220 13.19 -21.53 10.13
C PHE A 220 13.43 -22.58 11.22
N THR A 221 14.50 -23.36 11.04
CA THR A 221 14.81 -24.54 11.85
C THR A 221 16.11 -24.40 12.62
N ASN A 222 17.09 -23.71 12.03
CA ASN A 222 18.40 -23.52 12.64
C ASN A 222 19.01 -22.20 12.18
N GLU A 223 19.96 -21.70 12.95
CA GLU A 223 20.72 -20.51 12.62
C GLU A 223 22.21 -20.72 12.89
N GLU A 224 23.04 -20.35 11.92
CA GLU A 224 24.48 -20.32 12.03
C GLU A 224 25.00 -18.89 11.79
N ILE A 225 26.07 -18.51 12.48
CA ILE A 225 26.77 -17.25 12.21
C ILE A 225 28.13 -17.63 11.63
N LYS A 226 28.42 -17.14 10.42
CA LYS A 226 29.71 -17.36 9.73
C LYS A 226 30.24 -16.03 9.20
N LEU A 227 31.52 -16.00 8.85
CA LEU A 227 32.04 -14.93 8.01
C LEU A 227 31.59 -15.17 6.57
N TYR A 228 31.27 -14.09 5.86
CA TYR A 228 30.78 -14.20 4.49
C TYR A 228 31.77 -14.90 3.55
N LYS A 229 33.08 -14.69 3.74
CA LYS A 229 34.14 -15.42 2.99
C LYS A 229 34.02 -16.94 3.05
N GLU A 230 33.41 -17.49 4.11
CA GLU A 230 33.26 -18.93 4.30
C GLU A 230 32.11 -19.52 3.44
N ILE A 231 31.23 -18.67 2.90
CA ILE A 231 30.02 -19.11 2.18
C ILE A 231 29.82 -18.46 0.81
N LYS A 232 30.68 -17.53 0.41
CA LYS A 232 30.55 -16.77 -0.85
C LYS A 232 30.48 -17.64 -2.12
N ASP A 233 31.06 -18.84 -2.07
CA ASP A 233 31.00 -19.80 -3.20
C ASP A 233 29.61 -20.44 -3.35
N VAL A 234 28.85 -20.53 -2.25
CA VAL A 234 27.50 -21.11 -2.22
C VAL A 234 26.43 -20.04 -2.41
N TYR A 235 26.72 -18.80 -1.98
CA TYR A 235 25.84 -17.64 -2.13
C TYR A 235 26.62 -16.37 -2.42
N GLN A 236 26.45 -15.84 -3.63
CA GLN A 236 27.10 -14.62 -4.06
C GLN A 236 26.18 -13.41 -3.82
N ASN A 237 26.62 -12.51 -2.94
CA ASN A 237 26.09 -11.17 -2.76
C ASN A 237 27.25 -10.16 -2.83
N LYS A 238 27.12 -9.14 -3.67
CA LYS A 238 28.15 -8.10 -3.86
C LYS A 238 28.18 -7.06 -2.73
N GLU A 239 27.17 -7.04 -1.87
CA GLU A 239 27.05 -6.08 -0.78
C GLU A 239 27.82 -6.50 0.47
N PHE A 240 27.99 -7.81 0.70
CA PHE A 240 28.71 -8.31 1.87
C PHE A 240 30.22 -8.31 1.65
N LYS A 241 30.96 -7.87 2.67
CA LYS A 241 32.43 -7.95 2.68
C LYS A 241 32.89 -9.30 3.21
N ASP A 242 34.06 -9.77 2.76
CA ASP A 242 34.60 -11.10 3.11
C ASP A 242 34.70 -11.33 4.63
N ASP A 243 35.04 -10.30 5.39
CA ASP A 243 35.20 -10.29 6.85
C ASP A 243 33.91 -9.98 7.62
N GLU A 244 32.80 -9.74 6.93
CA GLU A 244 31.52 -9.46 7.55
C GLU A 244 30.88 -10.73 8.10
N LYS A 245 30.33 -10.64 9.32
CA LYS A 245 29.50 -11.72 9.87
C LYS A 245 28.14 -11.72 9.18
N VAL A 246 27.66 -12.91 8.87
CA VAL A 246 26.34 -13.13 8.29
C VAL A 246 25.62 -14.22 9.05
N ILE A 247 24.30 -14.11 9.07
CA ILE A 247 23.40 -15.08 9.66
C ILE A 247 22.89 -16.00 8.55
N ILE A 248 23.10 -17.29 8.71
CA ILE A 248 22.57 -18.34 7.83
C ILE A 248 21.40 -18.99 8.55
N ALA A 249 20.18 -18.66 8.13
CA ALA A 249 18.97 -19.23 8.69
C ALA A 249 18.47 -20.37 7.81
N HIS A 250 18.64 -21.61 8.27
CA HIS A 250 18.08 -22.78 7.61
C HIS A 250 16.58 -22.87 7.84
N PHE A 251 15.86 -23.42 6.87
CA PHE A 251 14.42 -23.56 6.90
C PHE A 251 13.95 -24.86 6.27
N LYS A 252 12.74 -25.26 6.63
CA LYS A 252 11.97 -26.30 5.93
C LYS A 252 10.77 -25.70 5.23
N ILE A 253 10.40 -26.29 4.09
CA ILE A 253 9.16 -25.93 3.39
C ILE A 253 7.98 -26.58 4.12
N LEU A 254 7.03 -25.77 4.57
CA LEU A 254 5.77 -26.22 5.15
C LEU A 254 4.69 -26.40 4.08
N LYS A 255 4.64 -25.50 3.09
CA LYS A 255 3.64 -25.54 2.02
C LYS A 255 4.20 -24.93 0.73
N LYS A 256 3.76 -25.48 -0.41
CA LYS A 256 3.94 -24.91 -1.76
C LYS A 256 2.58 -24.39 -2.25
N PHE A 257 2.57 -23.25 -2.92
CA PHE A 257 1.39 -22.62 -3.52
C PHE A 257 1.48 -22.69 -5.04
#